data_AF-A0A956KBW2-F1
#
_entry.id   AF-A0A956KBW2-F1
#
_cell.length_a   1.000
_cell.length_b   1.000
_cell.length_c   1.000
_cell.angle_alpha   90.00
_cell.angle_beta   90.00
_cell.angle_gamma   90.00
#
_symmetry.space_group_name_H-M   'P 1'
#
loop_
_entity.id
_entity.type
_entity.pdbx_description
1 polymer ?
#
loop_
_entity_poly.entity_id
_entity_poly.type
_entity_poly.pdbx_seq_one_letter_code
_entity_poly.pdbx_strand_id
1 'polypeptide(L)'
;MQQSKRKTPSHGGLLFPLDMFRPTMLAAALAENLLGKARNILDARLVMTRHSASPMVLAQIEGSVIGDDPAGFWRDNPDLAMYASQVLPRQVFLYHAQGGADRREGFLVAQRGQAIAGDDSEQDGLPATSPDKVWPVARLCEQMRITLAELAGGFEGGFRVELSLMEPTGDDETIIMTLAGRAPAGEDDEDIADDDGDRPAPEAKPKKITAAEDEKRRAAQRAAEAKKLEERSESATRDLPYVIDDVGLVAAPKAELSETGILAGYLTPALTDALPPGLPAKLRDPLHGKPIDFAVRVEFLSEVFVDNTPLSRPTFEAKAEDATLAGVSVKRLEVLAPRLGVGTLLRKDRAMVFISRRAGAPLPEAFLLELLEGS
;
A
#
# COMPACT_ATOMS: atom_id res chain seq x y z
N MET A 1 40.30 20.96 17.56
CA MET A 1 38.97 20.52 17.10
C MET A 1 39.08 19.08 16.61
N GLN A 2 38.86 18.11 17.49
CA GLN A 2 38.72 16.71 17.09
C GLN A 2 37.25 16.50 16.75
N GLN A 3 36.93 16.35 15.46
CA GLN A 3 35.66 15.78 15.05
C GLN A 3 35.64 14.34 15.57
N SER A 4 34.90 14.13 16.65
CA SER A 4 34.50 12.79 17.09
C SER A 4 33.87 12.08 15.89
N LYS A 5 34.57 11.06 15.36
CA LYS A 5 34.04 10.14 14.36
C LYS A 5 32.80 9.49 14.97
N ARG A 6 31.61 10.05 14.71
CA ARG A 6 30.36 9.36 15.00
C ARG A 6 30.39 8.07 14.21
N LYS A 7 30.54 6.96 14.93
CA LYS A 7 30.36 5.61 14.39
C LYS A 7 28.93 5.60 13.83
N THR A 8 28.76 5.44 12.51
CA THR A 8 27.42 5.26 11.94
C THR A 8 26.79 4.07 12.64
N PRO A 9 25.62 4.22 13.28
CA PRO A 9 24.98 3.13 14.01
C PRO A 9 24.69 1.97 13.06
N SER A 10 24.58 0.75 13.58
CA SER A 10 24.04 -0.38 12.79
C SER A 10 22.52 -0.17 12.68
N HIS A 11 22.00 -0.04 11.47
CA HIS A 11 20.57 0.18 11.24
C HIS A 11 20.10 -0.47 9.93
N GLY A 12 18.79 -0.68 9.83
CA GLY A 12 18.14 -1.20 8.64
C GLY A 12 16.64 -1.02 8.75
N GLY A 13 15.95 -1.32 7.66
CA GLY A 13 14.50 -1.18 7.57
C GLY A 13 13.97 -1.32 6.16
N LEU A 14 12.69 -1.08 6.02
CA LEU A 14 11.99 -0.95 4.75
C LEU A 14 11.72 0.53 4.49
N LEU A 15 12.10 1.02 3.32
CA LEU A 15 11.75 2.33 2.81
C LEU A 15 10.74 2.18 1.69
N PHE A 16 9.68 3.00 1.70
CA PHE A 16 8.71 3.04 0.63
C PHE A 16 8.00 4.39 0.57
N PRO A 17 7.48 4.81 -0.59
CA PRO A 17 6.63 5.99 -0.67
C PRO A 17 5.33 5.78 0.11
N LEU A 18 4.92 6.78 0.90
CA LEU A 18 3.61 6.86 1.51
C LEU A 18 2.56 6.91 0.39
N ASP A 19 1.67 5.94 0.43
CA ASP A 19 0.58 5.73 -0.51
C ASP A 19 -0.53 4.99 0.24
N MET A 20 -1.67 4.69 -0.39
CA MET A 20 -2.73 3.93 0.28
C MET A 20 -2.36 2.45 0.36
N PHE A 21 -2.30 1.93 1.58
CA PHE A 21 -2.14 0.50 1.91
C PHE A 21 -2.85 0.23 3.24
N ARG A 22 -2.91 -1.04 3.64
CA ARG A 22 -3.41 -1.44 4.96
C ARG A 22 -2.21 -1.71 5.90
N PRO A 23 -1.83 -0.75 6.78
CA PRO A 23 -0.79 -0.95 7.79
C PRO A 23 -0.88 -2.25 8.58
N THR A 24 -2.08 -2.65 8.99
CA THR A 24 -2.33 -3.89 9.71
C THR A 24 -1.98 -5.11 8.86
N MET A 25 -2.30 -5.10 7.55
CA MET A 25 -1.88 -6.17 6.64
C MET A 25 -0.37 -6.21 6.44
N LEU A 26 0.31 -5.06 6.39
CA LEU A 26 1.77 -5.01 6.32
C LEU A 26 2.38 -5.64 7.58
N ALA A 27 1.90 -5.25 8.77
CA ALA A 27 2.33 -5.83 10.04
C ALA A 27 2.07 -7.35 10.08
N ALA A 28 0.89 -7.80 9.67
CA ALA A 28 0.54 -9.21 9.61
C ALA A 28 1.45 -10.00 8.65
N ALA A 29 1.72 -9.48 7.45
CA ALA A 29 2.61 -10.14 6.48
C ALA A 29 4.06 -10.27 6.99
N LEU A 30 4.57 -9.25 7.68
CA LEU A 30 5.89 -9.28 8.30
C LEU A 30 5.92 -10.25 9.50
N ALA A 31 4.89 -10.24 10.33
CA ALA A 31 4.76 -11.15 11.46
C ALA A 31 4.71 -12.62 11.02
N GLU A 32 3.90 -12.94 10.01
CA GLU A 32 3.79 -14.28 9.44
C GLU A 32 5.14 -14.78 8.92
N ASN A 33 5.90 -13.93 8.23
CA ASN A 33 7.23 -14.27 7.77
C ASN A 33 8.19 -14.61 8.92
N LEU A 34 8.20 -13.79 9.97
CA LEU A 34 9.08 -13.98 11.11
C LEU A 34 8.71 -15.22 11.92
N LEU A 35 7.42 -15.45 12.15
CA LEU A 35 6.91 -16.67 12.78
C LEU A 35 7.27 -17.91 11.96
N GLY A 36 7.18 -17.85 10.64
CA GLY A 36 7.59 -18.92 9.73
C GLY A 36 9.06 -19.30 9.86
N LYS A 37 9.91 -18.37 10.30
CA LYS A 37 11.33 -18.58 10.61
C LYS A 37 11.61 -18.93 12.07
N ALA A 38 10.57 -19.23 12.85
CA ALA A 38 10.64 -19.49 14.28
C ALA A 38 11.31 -18.36 15.10
N ARG A 39 11.13 -17.10 14.65
CA ARG A 39 11.58 -15.94 15.42
C ARG A 39 10.61 -15.67 16.57
N ASN A 40 11.15 -15.29 17.73
CA ASN A 40 10.33 -14.82 18.84
C ASN A 40 9.91 -13.37 18.56
N ILE A 41 8.62 -13.14 18.32
CA ILE A 41 8.04 -11.81 18.03
C ILE A 41 7.12 -11.31 19.15
N LEU A 42 7.16 -11.92 20.34
CA LEU A 42 6.22 -11.61 21.44
C LEU A 42 6.21 -10.14 21.85
N ASP A 43 7.36 -9.47 21.79
CA ASP A 43 7.52 -8.05 22.10
C ASP A 43 7.74 -7.20 20.84
N ALA A 44 7.63 -7.79 19.65
CA ALA A 44 8.00 -7.13 18.41
C ALA A 44 6.92 -6.17 17.90
N ARG A 45 7.36 -4.99 17.46
CA ARG A 45 6.49 -3.94 16.91
C ARG A 45 6.99 -3.51 15.54
N LEU A 46 6.06 -3.26 14.63
CA LEU A 46 6.31 -2.50 13.41
C LEU A 46 6.20 -1.02 13.73
N VAL A 47 7.30 -0.30 13.63
CA VAL A 47 7.36 1.15 13.78
C VAL A 47 7.48 1.78 12.41
N MET A 48 6.54 2.64 12.05
CA MET A 48 6.59 3.39 10.80
C MET A 48 6.73 4.87 11.10
N THR A 49 7.74 5.50 10.52
CA THR A 49 7.99 6.94 10.63
C THR A 49 8.01 7.56 9.24
N ARG A 50 7.22 8.60 9.01
CA ARG A 50 7.25 9.37 7.77
C ARG A 50 8.29 10.48 7.85
N HIS A 51 9.09 10.63 6.79
CA HIS A 51 9.97 11.77 6.60
C HIS A 51 9.21 13.11 6.64
N SER A 52 9.78 14.11 7.31
CA SER A 52 9.13 15.42 7.53
C SER A 52 8.88 16.21 6.22
N ALA A 53 9.83 16.14 5.29
CA ALA A 53 9.79 16.91 4.04
C ALA A 53 9.54 16.07 2.77
N SER A 54 9.40 14.74 2.89
CA SER A 54 9.29 13.83 1.75
C SER A 54 8.16 12.83 2.01
N PRO A 55 7.43 12.34 1.00
CA PRO A 55 6.43 11.30 1.20
C PRO A 55 7.08 9.92 1.42
N MET A 56 8.26 9.83 2.05
CA MET A 56 8.92 8.57 2.33
C MET A 56 8.56 8.07 3.72
N VAL A 57 8.22 6.79 3.83
CA VAL A 57 8.04 6.08 5.10
C VAL A 57 9.23 5.16 5.30
N LEU A 58 9.76 5.19 6.51
CA LEU A 58 10.69 4.18 7.02
C LEU A 58 9.91 3.29 7.98
N ALA A 59 9.82 2.00 7.65
CA ALA A 59 9.30 0.98 8.54
C ALA A 59 10.47 0.17 9.14
N GLN A 60 10.49 0.08 10.46
CA GLN A 60 11.46 -0.67 11.23
C GLN A 60 10.72 -1.63 12.14
N ILE A 61 11.40 -2.70 12.54
CA ILE A 61 10.89 -3.62 13.54
C ILE A 61 11.70 -3.34 14.80
N GLU A 62 11.00 -3.09 15.90
CA GLU A 62 11.56 -2.94 17.24
C GLU A 62 11.18 -4.17 18.09
N GLY A 63 12.01 -4.50 19.07
CA GLY A 63 11.80 -5.66 19.97
C GLY A 63 12.96 -6.66 19.94
N SER A 64 12.89 -7.67 20.81
CA SER A 64 13.95 -8.66 21.02
C SER A 64 14.31 -9.48 19.78
N VAL A 65 13.41 -9.54 18.79
CA VAL A 65 13.61 -10.26 17.52
C VAL A 65 14.80 -9.77 16.70
N ILE A 66 15.18 -8.49 16.85
CA ILE A 66 16.29 -7.85 16.12
C ILE A 66 17.65 -8.27 16.68
N GLY A 67 17.73 -8.49 17.99
CA GLY A 67 18.99 -8.67 18.69
C GLY A 67 19.89 -7.44 18.66
N ASP A 68 21.19 -7.65 18.84
CA ASP A 68 22.19 -6.57 18.98
C ASP A 68 22.75 -6.04 17.64
N ASP A 69 22.38 -6.66 16.51
CA ASP A 69 22.82 -6.26 15.18
C ASP A 69 21.62 -6.01 14.23
N PRO A 70 21.07 -4.78 14.25
CA PRO A 70 19.95 -4.42 13.37
C PRO A 70 20.27 -4.58 11.88
N ALA A 71 21.43 -4.14 11.41
CA ALA A 71 21.81 -4.30 10.01
C ALA A 71 21.92 -5.78 9.62
N GLY A 72 22.52 -6.62 10.48
CA GLY A 72 22.57 -8.05 10.30
C GLY A 72 21.19 -8.70 10.22
N PHE A 73 20.26 -8.31 11.09
CA PHE A 73 18.88 -8.79 11.03
C PHE A 73 18.24 -8.51 9.66
N TRP A 74 18.31 -7.27 9.16
CA TRP A 74 17.68 -6.92 7.89
C TRP A 74 18.37 -7.59 6.70
N ARG A 75 19.69 -7.70 6.73
CA ARG A 75 20.49 -8.43 5.73
C ARG A 75 20.10 -9.90 5.65
N ASP A 76 19.89 -10.55 6.79
CA ASP A 76 19.60 -11.98 6.87
C ASP A 76 18.12 -12.30 6.60
N ASN A 77 17.27 -11.27 6.45
CA ASN A 77 15.83 -11.41 6.18
C ASN A 77 15.39 -10.60 4.92
N PRO A 78 16.02 -10.80 3.75
CA PRO A 78 15.72 -10.04 2.54
C PRO A 78 14.31 -10.27 2.00
N ASP A 79 13.73 -11.43 2.31
CA ASP A 79 12.37 -11.82 1.96
C ASP A 79 11.31 -10.96 2.64
N LEU A 80 11.60 -10.28 3.76
CA LEU A 80 10.68 -9.29 4.35
C LEU A 80 10.30 -8.21 3.32
N ALA A 81 11.23 -7.83 2.43
CA ALA A 81 10.96 -6.92 1.33
C ALA A 81 9.94 -7.52 0.34
N MET A 82 10.05 -8.82 0.05
CA MET A 82 9.16 -9.52 -0.88
C MET A 82 7.74 -9.57 -0.32
N TYR A 83 7.57 -9.98 0.94
CA TYR A 83 6.26 -9.98 1.61
C TYR A 83 5.67 -8.58 1.71
N ALA A 84 6.45 -7.60 2.14
CA ALA A 84 6.00 -6.20 2.20
C ALA A 84 5.55 -5.69 0.82
N SER A 85 6.28 -6.05 -0.25
CA SER A 85 5.96 -5.61 -1.62
C SER A 85 4.72 -6.25 -2.25
N GLN A 86 4.13 -7.25 -1.60
CA GLN A 86 2.82 -7.81 -1.98
C GLN A 86 1.67 -6.94 -1.45
N VAL A 87 1.87 -6.36 -0.26
CA VAL A 87 0.90 -5.47 0.39
C VAL A 87 1.03 -4.04 -0.13
N LEU A 88 2.27 -3.57 -0.31
CA LEU A 88 2.53 -2.18 -0.65
C LEU A 88 2.26 -1.87 -2.13
N PRO A 89 1.73 -0.66 -2.43
CA PRO A 89 1.29 -0.31 -3.77
C PRO A 89 2.44 -0.14 -4.76
N ARG A 90 3.60 0.28 -4.27
CA ARG A 90 4.81 0.64 -5.02
C ARG A 90 6.01 -0.21 -4.61
N GLN A 91 7.18 0.12 -5.16
CA GLN A 91 8.45 -0.50 -4.81
C GLN A 91 8.77 -0.32 -3.33
N VAL A 92 9.32 -1.37 -2.74
CA VAL A 92 9.81 -1.42 -1.36
C VAL A 92 11.31 -1.59 -1.42
N PHE A 93 12.02 -0.79 -0.64
CA PHE A 93 13.47 -0.79 -0.56
C PHE A 93 13.85 -1.32 0.82
N LEU A 94 14.26 -2.58 0.91
CA LEU A 94 14.91 -3.07 2.13
C LEU A 94 16.36 -2.59 2.10
N TYR A 95 16.85 -2.07 3.21
CA TYR A 95 18.24 -1.66 3.32
C TYR A 95 18.84 -2.08 4.66
N HIS A 96 20.16 -2.23 4.66
CA HIS A 96 20.97 -2.45 5.86
C HIS A 96 22.25 -1.63 5.77
N ALA A 97 22.66 -1.05 6.89
CA ALA A 97 23.86 -0.24 6.98
C ALA A 97 24.56 -0.49 8.31
N GLN A 98 25.77 -1.03 8.22
CA GLN A 98 26.65 -1.29 9.34
C GLN A 98 27.91 -0.43 9.17
N GLY A 99 28.14 0.50 10.09
CA GLY A 99 29.37 1.29 10.15
C GLY A 99 30.48 0.61 10.98
N GLY A 100 31.69 1.16 10.91
CA GLY A 100 32.83 0.72 11.73
C GLY A 100 33.93 0.03 10.93
N ALA A 101 34.69 -0.84 11.60
CA ALA A 101 35.78 -1.60 10.96
C ALA A 101 35.23 -2.57 9.92
N ASP A 102 34.15 -3.27 10.24
CA ASP A 102 33.46 -4.23 9.36
C ASP A 102 32.32 -3.53 8.61
N ARG A 103 32.62 -2.41 7.94
CA ARG A 103 31.58 -1.64 7.24
C ARG A 103 30.95 -2.49 6.14
N ARG A 104 29.62 -2.56 6.15
CA ARG A 104 28.82 -3.26 5.16
C ARG A 104 27.50 -2.53 4.94
N GLU A 105 27.14 -2.34 3.68
CA GLU A 105 25.90 -1.67 3.32
C GLU A 105 25.28 -2.38 2.13
N GLY A 106 23.96 -2.44 2.10
CA GLY A 106 23.25 -2.98 0.96
C GLY A 106 21.80 -2.57 0.94
N PHE A 107 21.19 -2.72 -0.23
CA PHE A 107 19.77 -2.58 -0.41
C PHE A 107 19.23 -3.58 -1.44
N LEU A 108 17.95 -3.89 -1.28
CA LEU A 108 17.17 -4.73 -2.18
C LEU A 108 15.89 -3.97 -2.55
N VAL A 109 15.58 -3.91 -3.84
CA VAL A 109 14.33 -3.36 -4.34
C VAL A 109 13.38 -4.51 -4.67
N ALA A 110 12.21 -4.49 -4.05
CA ALA A 110 11.16 -5.48 -4.27
C ALA A 110 9.86 -4.81 -4.78
N GLN A 111 9.17 -5.50 -5.68
CA GLN A 111 7.87 -5.08 -6.19
C GLN A 111 7.03 -6.31 -6.51
N ARG A 112 5.76 -6.33 -6.07
CA ARG A 112 4.82 -7.44 -6.35
C ARG A 112 5.37 -8.81 -5.97
N GLY A 113 6.06 -8.90 -4.84
CA GLY A 113 6.63 -10.15 -4.33
C GLY A 113 7.87 -10.62 -5.09
N GLN A 114 8.52 -9.76 -5.89
CA GLN A 114 9.73 -10.10 -6.64
C GLN A 114 10.85 -9.11 -6.36
N ALA A 115 12.08 -9.60 -6.22
CA ALA A 115 13.28 -8.76 -6.23
C ALA A 115 13.56 -8.28 -7.66
N ILE A 116 13.68 -6.97 -7.87
CA ILE A 116 13.88 -6.38 -9.20
C ILE A 116 15.26 -5.73 -9.37
N ALA A 117 15.89 -5.34 -8.27
CA ALA A 117 17.23 -4.77 -8.24
C ALA A 117 17.82 -4.91 -6.84
N GLY A 118 19.13 -4.76 -6.72
CA GLY A 118 19.80 -4.72 -5.43
C GLY A 118 21.29 -4.43 -5.61
N ASP A 119 21.91 -4.01 -4.53
CA ASP A 119 23.34 -3.74 -4.45
C ASP A 119 23.80 -4.03 -3.02
N ASP A 120 24.93 -4.70 -2.87
CA ASP A 120 25.50 -5.08 -1.58
C ASP A 120 27.02 -4.88 -1.67
N SER A 121 27.60 -4.21 -0.69
CA SER A 121 29.02 -3.94 -0.65
C SER A 121 29.56 -4.13 0.76
N GLU A 122 30.68 -4.84 0.85
CA GLU A 122 31.47 -5.04 2.06
C GLU A 122 32.89 -4.49 1.86
N GLN A 123 33.67 -4.52 2.94
CA GLN A 123 35.00 -3.92 2.99
C GLN A 123 35.97 -4.40 1.89
N ASP A 124 35.86 -5.66 1.48
CA ASP A 124 36.70 -6.25 0.43
C ASP A 124 36.37 -5.71 -0.97
N GLY A 125 35.12 -5.24 -1.18
CA GLY A 125 34.68 -4.59 -2.42
C GLY A 125 34.85 -3.06 -2.40
N LEU A 126 34.73 -2.44 -1.22
CA LEU A 126 34.96 -1.02 -0.97
C LEU A 126 35.69 -0.85 0.37
N PRO A 127 36.98 -0.45 0.38
CA PRO A 127 37.71 -0.24 1.62
C PRO A 127 36.95 0.70 2.56
N ALA A 128 37.00 0.50 3.88
CA ALA A 128 36.31 1.34 4.87
C ALA A 128 36.72 2.83 4.82
N THR A 129 37.86 3.14 4.18
CA THR A 129 38.35 4.51 3.91
C THR A 129 37.68 5.16 2.69
N SER A 130 36.85 4.43 1.94
CA SER A 130 36.19 4.92 0.75
C SER A 130 35.17 6.01 1.11
N PRO A 131 35.01 7.05 0.27
CA PRO A 131 34.04 8.12 0.51
C PRO A 131 32.61 7.58 0.71
N ASP A 132 31.84 8.14 1.64
CA ASP A 132 30.48 7.64 1.94
C ASP A 132 29.59 7.54 0.70
N LYS A 133 29.68 8.50 -0.23
CA LYS A 133 28.91 8.53 -1.48
C LYS A 133 29.09 7.30 -2.40
N VAL A 134 30.16 6.52 -2.22
CA VAL A 134 30.38 5.30 -3.02
C VAL A 134 29.79 4.06 -2.39
N TRP A 135 29.14 4.16 -1.23
CA TRP A 135 28.47 3.03 -0.61
C TRP A 135 27.00 2.91 -1.05
N PRO A 136 26.44 1.68 -1.14
CA PRO A 136 25.08 1.45 -1.65
C PRO A 136 23.99 2.28 -0.98
N VAL A 137 23.98 2.39 0.36
CA VAL A 137 22.90 3.11 1.07
C VAL A 137 23.03 4.62 0.86
N ALA A 138 24.24 5.16 0.77
CA ALA A 138 24.44 6.57 0.43
C ALA A 138 23.92 6.90 -0.98
N ARG A 139 24.17 6.03 -1.97
CA ARG A 139 23.60 6.19 -3.32
C ARG A 139 22.07 6.11 -3.32
N LEU A 140 21.50 5.17 -2.56
CA LEU A 140 20.05 5.05 -2.41
C LEU A 140 19.46 6.34 -1.81
N CYS A 141 20.08 6.89 -0.77
CA CYS A 141 19.66 8.15 -0.15
C CYS A 141 19.65 9.31 -1.16
N GLU A 142 20.69 9.43 -2.00
CA GLU A 142 20.76 10.44 -3.05
C GLU A 142 19.62 10.31 -4.08
N GLN A 143 19.31 9.08 -4.52
CA GLN A 143 18.20 8.81 -5.43
C GLN A 143 16.84 9.18 -4.82
N MET A 144 16.66 8.88 -3.53
CA MET A 144 15.41 9.12 -2.79
C MET A 144 15.30 10.54 -2.24
N ARG A 145 16.33 11.38 -2.46
CA ARG A 145 16.42 12.77 -1.97
C ARG A 145 16.25 12.90 -0.46
N ILE A 146 16.84 11.95 0.28
CA ILE A 146 16.97 11.98 1.75
C ILE A 146 18.45 11.98 2.11
N THR A 147 18.81 12.47 3.29
CA THR A 147 20.19 12.40 3.78
C THR A 147 20.44 11.10 4.52
N LEU A 148 21.70 10.64 4.51
CA LEU A 148 22.12 9.46 5.28
C LEU A 148 21.89 9.66 6.79
N ALA A 149 22.03 10.89 7.29
CA ALA A 149 21.80 11.22 8.70
C ALA A 149 20.32 11.12 9.08
N GLU A 150 19.40 11.61 8.23
CA GLU A 150 17.96 11.44 8.44
C GLU A 150 17.57 9.97 8.45
N LEU A 151 18.11 9.17 7.53
CA LEU A 151 17.85 7.73 7.47
C LEU A 151 18.38 7.00 8.71
N ALA A 152 19.62 7.28 9.12
CA ALA A 152 20.23 6.69 10.30
C ALA A 152 19.53 7.12 11.60
N GLY A 153 18.95 8.32 11.63
CA GLY A 153 18.15 8.85 12.73
C GLY A 153 16.69 8.38 12.74
N GLY A 154 16.29 7.50 11.81
CA GLY A 154 14.93 6.95 11.79
C GLY A 154 13.85 7.96 11.39
N PHE A 155 14.21 9.02 10.67
CA PHE A 155 13.35 10.18 10.37
C PHE A 155 12.82 10.90 11.61
N GLU A 156 13.72 11.20 12.56
CA GLU A 156 13.42 11.96 13.78
C GLU A 156 12.60 13.24 13.50
N GLY A 157 11.56 13.48 14.30
CA GLY A 157 10.61 14.58 14.12
C GLY A 157 9.52 14.33 13.06
N GLY A 158 9.55 13.19 12.38
CA GLY A 158 8.50 12.70 11.50
C GLY A 158 7.27 12.16 12.25
N PHE A 159 6.15 12.03 11.56
CA PHE A 159 4.97 11.37 12.10
C PHE A 159 5.23 9.87 12.26
N ARG A 160 4.99 9.34 13.45
CA ARG A 160 5.32 7.97 13.86
C ARG A 160 4.06 7.22 14.31
N VAL A 161 3.95 5.97 13.91
CA VAL A 161 2.93 5.02 14.37
C VAL A 161 3.59 3.69 14.73
N GLU A 162 2.98 2.94 15.64
CA GLU A 162 3.48 1.65 16.11
C GLU A 162 2.36 0.62 16.06
N LEU A 163 2.68 -0.58 15.56
CA LEU A 163 1.75 -1.71 15.49
C LEU A 163 2.40 -2.95 16.10
N SER A 164 1.63 -3.70 16.90
CA SER A 164 2.07 -5.00 17.40
C SER A 164 2.20 -5.98 16.23
N LEU A 165 3.29 -6.75 16.16
CA LEU A 165 3.41 -7.84 15.21
C LEU A 165 2.65 -9.11 15.66
N MET A 166 2.39 -9.25 16.96
CA MET A 166 1.61 -10.38 17.49
C MET A 166 0.11 -10.23 17.23
N GLU A 167 -0.37 -9.00 17.43
CA GLU A 167 -1.79 -8.64 17.29
C GLU A 167 -1.86 -7.40 16.40
N PRO A 168 -1.69 -7.56 15.08
CA PRO A 168 -1.66 -6.45 14.14
C PRO A 168 -3.08 -5.92 13.89
N THR A 169 -3.67 -5.32 14.92
CA THR A 169 -5.00 -4.69 14.91
C THR A 169 -4.86 -3.17 14.95
N GLY A 170 -5.89 -2.49 14.46
CA GLY A 170 -5.93 -1.04 14.43
C GLY A 170 -6.79 -0.54 13.28
N ASP A 171 -7.23 0.71 13.38
CA ASP A 171 -7.89 1.38 12.26
C ASP A 171 -6.83 1.86 11.26
N ASP A 172 -6.74 1.15 10.13
CA ASP A 172 -5.83 1.44 9.04
C ASP A 172 -5.96 2.89 8.55
N GLU A 173 -7.17 3.46 8.56
CA GLU A 173 -7.41 4.84 8.13
C GLU A 173 -6.74 5.81 9.11
N THR A 174 -7.03 5.69 10.40
CA THR A 174 -6.41 6.51 11.46
C THR A 174 -4.88 6.41 11.42
N ILE A 175 -4.33 5.21 11.20
CA ILE A 175 -2.88 5.00 11.12
C ILE A 175 -2.27 5.72 9.91
N ILE A 176 -2.89 5.58 8.73
CA ILE A 176 -2.42 6.26 7.51
C ILE A 176 -2.57 7.79 7.64
N MET A 177 -3.66 8.27 8.22
CA MET A 177 -3.87 9.71 8.46
C MET A 177 -2.83 10.28 9.41
N THR A 178 -2.50 9.55 10.47
CA THR A 178 -1.44 9.92 11.41
C THR A 178 -0.10 10.02 10.70
N LEU A 179 0.29 9.01 9.91
CA LEU A 179 1.49 9.06 9.07
C LEU A 179 1.46 10.22 8.08
N ALA A 180 0.30 10.52 7.49
CA ALA A 180 0.10 11.63 6.58
C ALA A 180 0.19 13.01 7.27
N GLY A 181 0.30 13.05 8.60
CA GLY A 181 0.37 14.28 9.40
C GLY A 181 -0.99 14.96 9.58
N ARG A 182 -2.08 14.18 9.53
CA ARG A 182 -3.44 14.65 9.73
C ARG A 182 -3.97 14.07 11.03
N ALA A 183 -4.66 14.89 11.81
CA ALA A 183 -5.43 14.38 12.94
C ALA A 183 -6.52 13.43 12.39
N PRO A 184 -6.79 12.30 13.04
CA PRO A 184 -7.96 11.50 12.72
C PRO A 184 -9.19 12.42 12.78
N ALA A 185 -10.08 12.29 11.80
CA ALA A 185 -11.36 12.98 11.85
C ALA A 185 -12.08 12.39 13.07
N GLY A 186 -12.16 13.15 14.16
CA GLY A 186 -12.77 12.70 15.40
C GLY A 186 -14.20 12.23 15.13
N GLU A 187 -14.43 10.95 15.36
CA GLU A 187 -15.70 10.47 15.90
C GLU A 187 -15.49 10.31 17.41
N ASP A 188 -16.43 10.88 18.15
CA ASP A 188 -16.41 11.02 19.59
C ASP A 188 -16.14 9.70 20.32
N ASP A 189 -15.30 9.79 21.37
CA ASP A 189 -15.07 8.77 22.39
C ASP A 189 -16.39 8.12 22.87
N GLU A 190 -16.48 6.80 22.78
CA GLU A 190 -17.21 6.00 23.78
C GLU A 190 -16.40 4.76 24.16
N ASP A 191 -15.79 4.85 25.34
CA ASP A 191 -15.50 3.81 26.34
C ASP A 191 -15.26 2.35 25.88
N ILE A 192 -14.01 1.90 26.00
CA ILE A 192 -13.72 0.49 26.33
C ILE A 192 -12.88 0.45 27.60
N ALA A 193 -13.52 0.02 28.68
CA ALA A 193 -12.91 -0.29 29.96
C ALA A 193 -11.99 -1.52 29.84
N ASP A 194 -10.82 -1.42 30.48
CA ASP A 194 -9.93 -2.54 30.79
C ASP A 194 -10.68 -3.64 31.56
N ASP A 195 -10.60 -4.88 31.09
CA ASP A 195 -10.95 -6.07 31.88
C ASP A 195 -9.76 -7.03 31.94
N ASP A 196 -9.28 -7.22 33.15
CA ASP A 196 -8.17 -8.07 33.60
C ASP A 196 -8.70 -9.51 33.73
N GLY A 197 -8.17 -10.48 32.97
CA GLY A 197 -8.74 -11.84 33.02
C GLY A 197 -7.97 -12.96 32.34
N ASP A 198 -7.09 -13.61 33.13
CA ASP A 198 -6.71 -15.03 33.12
C ASP A 198 -5.95 -15.65 31.91
N ARG A 199 -4.71 -16.10 32.17
CA ARG A 199 -3.86 -16.85 31.25
C ARG A 199 -4.11 -18.37 31.37
N PRO A 200 -4.41 -19.11 30.29
CA PRO A 200 -4.31 -20.57 30.29
C PRO A 200 -2.87 -21.05 30.02
N ALA A 201 -2.52 -22.20 30.60
CA ALA A 201 -1.22 -22.86 30.55
C ALA A 201 -0.82 -23.39 29.14
N PRO A 202 0.48 -23.59 28.86
CA PRO A 202 0.96 -23.93 27.51
C PRO A 202 0.77 -25.43 27.19
N GLU A 203 0.06 -25.73 26.11
CA GLU A 203 -0.02 -27.09 25.54
C GLU A 203 0.88 -27.31 24.32
N ALA A 204 1.58 -28.44 24.40
CA ALA A 204 2.14 -29.34 23.38
C ALA A 204 2.69 -28.77 22.05
N LYS A 205 4.00 -29.01 21.86
CA LYS A 205 4.77 -28.81 20.61
C LYS A 205 4.10 -29.49 19.39
N PRO A 206 3.87 -28.77 18.27
CA PRO A 206 3.37 -29.38 17.04
C PRO A 206 4.48 -30.11 16.26
N LYS A 207 4.09 -31.19 15.58
CA LYS A 207 4.97 -32.11 14.83
C LYS A 207 5.61 -31.43 13.62
N LYS A 208 6.87 -31.76 13.34
CA LYS A 208 7.65 -31.30 12.17
C LYS A 208 6.96 -31.75 10.87
N ILE A 209 6.48 -30.79 10.09
CA ILE A 209 6.00 -30.96 8.71
C ILE A 209 7.21 -30.93 7.77
N THR A 210 7.24 -31.78 6.75
CA THR A 210 8.38 -31.91 5.83
C THR A 210 8.34 -30.86 4.70
N ALA A 211 9.50 -30.55 4.11
CA ALA A 211 9.62 -29.50 3.06
C ALA A 211 8.72 -29.73 1.83
N ALA A 212 8.43 -31.00 1.48
CA ALA A 212 7.54 -31.36 0.39
C ALA A 212 6.05 -31.11 0.73
N GLU A 213 5.67 -31.24 2.01
CA GLU A 213 4.32 -30.92 2.49
C GLU A 213 4.12 -29.39 2.57
N ASP A 214 5.17 -28.63 2.87
CA ASP A 214 5.14 -27.18 2.89
C ASP A 214 5.01 -26.56 1.48
N GLU A 215 5.72 -27.10 0.48
CA GLU A 215 5.56 -26.66 -0.91
C GLU A 215 4.15 -26.95 -1.45
N LYS A 216 3.59 -28.11 -1.10
CA LYS A 216 2.22 -28.47 -1.44
C LYS A 216 1.20 -27.56 -0.74
N ARG A 217 1.47 -27.14 0.50
CA ARG A 217 0.66 -26.16 1.24
C ARG A 217 0.72 -24.77 0.59
N ARG A 218 1.90 -24.29 0.19
CA ARG A 218 2.07 -23.00 -0.52
C ARG A 218 1.43 -22.99 -1.90
N ALA A 219 1.47 -24.11 -2.63
CA ALA A 219 0.76 -24.26 -3.89
C ALA A 219 -0.77 -24.27 -3.68
N ALA A 220 -1.25 -24.97 -2.65
CA ALA A 220 -2.66 -24.99 -2.29
C ALA A 220 -3.18 -23.63 -1.82
N GLN A 221 -2.39 -22.85 -1.09
CA GLN A 221 -2.76 -21.52 -0.61
C GLN A 221 -2.80 -20.50 -1.76
N ARG A 222 -1.82 -20.49 -2.66
CA ARG A 222 -1.87 -19.67 -3.88
C ARG A 222 -3.05 -20.02 -4.78
N ALA A 223 -3.35 -21.32 -4.92
CA ALA A 223 -4.53 -21.78 -5.64
C ALA A 223 -5.82 -21.35 -4.95
N ALA A 224 -5.87 -21.36 -3.61
CA ALA A 224 -7.02 -20.89 -2.84
C ALA A 224 -7.21 -19.37 -2.91
N GLU A 225 -6.13 -18.58 -2.91
CA GLU A 225 -6.19 -17.11 -3.09
C GLU A 225 -6.59 -16.74 -4.51
N ALA A 226 -6.01 -17.39 -5.52
CA ALA A 226 -6.43 -17.21 -6.90
C ALA A 226 -7.91 -17.57 -7.08
N LYS A 227 -8.36 -18.67 -6.47
CA LYS A 227 -9.77 -19.07 -6.48
C LYS A 227 -10.66 -18.08 -5.74
N LYS A 228 -10.24 -17.53 -4.59
CA LYS A 228 -10.99 -16.48 -3.88
C LYS A 228 -11.10 -15.20 -4.69
N LEU A 229 -10.03 -14.79 -5.38
CA LEU A 229 -10.05 -13.63 -6.28
C LEU A 229 -10.95 -13.90 -7.49
N GLU A 230 -10.92 -15.12 -8.03
CA GLU A 230 -11.81 -15.56 -9.11
C GLU A 230 -13.28 -15.54 -8.65
N GLU A 231 -13.60 -16.14 -7.50
CA GLU A 231 -14.93 -16.12 -6.88
C GLU A 231 -15.39 -14.67 -6.60
N ARG A 232 -14.49 -13.79 -6.13
CA ARG A 232 -14.77 -12.37 -5.88
C ARG A 232 -15.02 -11.63 -7.20
N SER A 233 -14.19 -11.85 -8.21
CA SER A 233 -14.37 -11.28 -9.55
C SER A 233 -15.67 -11.76 -10.19
N GLU A 234 -16.01 -13.04 -10.11
CA GLU A 234 -17.29 -13.57 -10.58
C GLU A 234 -18.47 -12.93 -9.85
N SER A 235 -18.37 -12.76 -8.52
CA SER A 235 -19.41 -12.09 -7.73
C SER A 235 -19.57 -10.61 -8.08
N ALA A 236 -18.45 -9.91 -8.34
CA ALA A 236 -18.43 -8.48 -8.63
C ALA A 236 -18.97 -8.17 -10.03
N THR A 237 -18.92 -9.15 -10.94
CA THR A 237 -19.32 -9.03 -12.34
C THR A 237 -20.68 -9.69 -12.64
N ARG A 238 -21.25 -10.38 -11.66
CA ARG A 238 -22.61 -10.90 -11.71
C ARG A 238 -23.62 -9.73 -11.71
N ASP A 239 -24.46 -9.70 -12.74
CA ASP A 239 -25.44 -8.64 -12.98
C ASP A 239 -24.79 -7.25 -13.07
N LEU A 240 -23.61 -7.18 -13.72
CA LEU A 240 -22.83 -5.97 -13.91
C LEU A 240 -23.68 -4.84 -14.54
N PRO A 241 -23.99 -3.76 -13.79
CA PRO A 241 -24.62 -2.58 -14.35
C PRO A 241 -23.67 -1.92 -15.35
N TYR A 242 -24.20 -1.48 -16.49
CA TYR A 242 -23.43 -0.74 -17.48
C TYR A 242 -24.33 0.21 -18.27
N VAL A 243 -23.71 1.23 -18.86
CA VAL A 243 -24.34 2.17 -19.78
C VAL A 243 -23.45 2.39 -20.99
N ILE A 244 -24.06 2.58 -22.15
CA ILE A 244 -23.36 2.94 -23.39
C ILE A 244 -23.76 4.36 -23.74
N ASP A 245 -22.76 5.20 -24.03
CA ASP A 245 -22.93 6.57 -24.47
C ASP A 245 -22.16 6.82 -25.78
N ASP A 246 -22.12 8.09 -26.19
CA ASP A 246 -21.46 8.50 -27.43
C ASP A 246 -19.95 8.23 -27.41
N VAL A 247 -19.34 8.19 -26.22
CA VAL A 247 -17.90 7.96 -26.03
C VAL A 247 -17.58 6.47 -26.05
N GLY A 248 -18.32 5.66 -25.30
CA GLY A 248 -18.02 4.25 -25.13
C GLY A 248 -18.95 3.56 -24.14
N LEU A 249 -18.40 2.67 -23.33
CA LEU A 249 -19.14 1.97 -22.27
C LEU A 249 -18.59 2.36 -20.90
N VAL A 250 -19.49 2.58 -19.93
CA VAL A 250 -19.14 2.68 -18.52
C VAL A 250 -19.77 1.50 -17.78
N ALA A 251 -18.96 0.69 -17.11
CA ALA A 251 -19.38 -0.43 -16.27
C ALA A 251 -19.34 -0.04 -14.78
N ALA A 252 -20.20 -0.61 -13.95
CA ALA A 252 -20.18 -0.40 -12.51
C ALA A 252 -20.03 -1.72 -11.75
N PRO A 253 -18.83 -2.35 -11.78
CA PRO A 253 -18.60 -3.58 -11.04
C PRO A 253 -18.85 -3.37 -9.55
N LYS A 254 -19.39 -4.39 -8.87
CA LYS A 254 -19.63 -4.38 -7.41
C LYS A 254 -18.32 -4.62 -6.66
N ALA A 255 -17.41 -3.65 -6.78
CA ALA A 255 -16.07 -3.68 -6.23
C ALA A 255 -15.74 -2.33 -5.58
N GLU A 256 -14.86 -2.35 -4.59
CA GLU A 256 -14.29 -1.14 -3.99
C GLU A 256 -13.21 -0.54 -4.90
N LEU A 257 -12.96 0.77 -4.79
CA LEU A 257 -11.89 1.42 -5.56
C LEU A 257 -10.51 0.81 -5.24
N SER A 258 -10.34 0.25 -4.04
CA SER A 258 -9.16 -0.50 -3.60
C SER A 258 -8.94 -1.84 -4.34
N GLU A 259 -10.00 -2.44 -4.92
CA GLU A 259 -9.98 -3.73 -5.64
C GLU A 259 -9.44 -3.59 -7.08
N THR A 260 -8.27 -2.97 -7.21
CA THR A 260 -7.64 -2.60 -8.50
C THR A 260 -7.45 -3.77 -9.47
N GLY A 261 -7.32 -5.01 -8.97
CA GLY A 261 -7.21 -6.21 -9.80
C GLY A 261 -8.48 -6.53 -10.59
N ILE A 262 -9.66 -6.18 -10.05
CA ILE A 262 -10.96 -6.32 -10.71
C ILE A 262 -11.17 -5.13 -11.65
N LEU A 263 -10.96 -3.91 -11.13
CA LEU A 263 -11.25 -2.67 -11.85
C LEU A 263 -10.35 -2.43 -13.07
N ALA A 264 -9.09 -2.86 -13.02
CA ALA A 264 -8.16 -2.70 -14.14
C ALA A 264 -8.65 -3.38 -15.43
N GLY A 265 -9.47 -4.43 -15.33
CA GLY A 265 -10.08 -5.07 -16.49
C GLY A 265 -11.07 -4.17 -17.24
N TYR A 266 -11.67 -3.19 -16.56
CA TYR A 266 -12.63 -2.25 -17.13
C TYR A 266 -12.03 -0.90 -17.50
N LEU A 267 -10.71 -0.76 -17.44
CA LEU A 267 -9.98 0.44 -17.85
C LEU A 267 -9.31 0.19 -19.21
N THR A 268 -10.10 0.19 -20.27
CA THR A 268 -9.63 -0.12 -21.63
C THR A 268 -9.72 1.12 -22.52
N PRO A 269 -8.60 1.74 -22.92
CA PRO A 269 -8.65 2.95 -23.75
C PRO A 269 -9.27 2.74 -25.14
N ALA A 270 -9.07 1.56 -25.72
CA ALA A 270 -9.66 1.16 -27.00
C ALA A 270 -9.85 -0.35 -27.01
N LEU A 271 -11.09 -0.82 -27.12
CA LEU A 271 -11.41 -2.25 -27.16
C LEU A 271 -10.95 -2.86 -28.50
N THR A 272 -10.00 -3.79 -28.47
CA THR A 272 -9.55 -4.51 -29.67
C THR A 272 -10.14 -5.92 -29.75
N ASP A 273 -9.99 -6.70 -28.69
CA ASP A 273 -10.24 -8.14 -28.73
C ASP A 273 -11.30 -8.59 -27.74
N ALA A 274 -10.94 -8.78 -26.47
CA ALA A 274 -11.84 -9.37 -25.48
C ALA A 274 -12.60 -8.28 -24.72
N LEU A 275 -13.91 -8.46 -24.58
CA LEU A 275 -14.69 -7.69 -23.63
C LEU A 275 -14.29 -8.08 -22.20
N PRO A 276 -14.29 -7.12 -21.27
CA PRO A 276 -14.20 -7.39 -19.84
C PRO A 276 -15.27 -8.40 -19.38
N PRO A 277 -15.00 -9.18 -18.32
CA PRO A 277 -15.97 -10.14 -17.77
C PRO A 277 -17.32 -9.50 -17.42
N GLY A 278 -18.40 -10.28 -17.45
CA GLY A 278 -19.75 -9.80 -17.12
C GLY A 278 -20.45 -8.95 -18.20
N LEU A 279 -19.72 -8.44 -19.21
CA LEU A 279 -20.34 -7.71 -20.33
C LEU A 279 -20.90 -8.66 -21.40
N PRO A 280 -22.09 -8.38 -21.97
CA PRO A 280 -22.66 -9.22 -23.02
C PRO A 280 -21.79 -9.27 -24.30
N ALA A 281 -21.50 -10.46 -24.80
CA ALA A 281 -20.64 -10.67 -25.99
C ALA A 281 -21.08 -9.88 -27.23
N LYS A 282 -22.39 -9.61 -27.38
CA LYS A 282 -22.98 -8.80 -28.46
C LYS A 282 -22.48 -7.34 -28.48
N LEU A 283 -21.87 -6.85 -27.40
CA LEU A 283 -21.33 -5.49 -27.31
C LEU A 283 -19.93 -5.37 -27.92
N ARG A 284 -19.29 -6.48 -28.32
CA ARG A 284 -17.91 -6.48 -28.81
C ARG A 284 -17.79 -5.65 -30.09
N ASP A 285 -18.60 -5.95 -31.10
CA ASP A 285 -18.50 -5.29 -32.40
C ASP A 285 -18.90 -3.80 -32.30
N PRO A 286 -20.00 -3.41 -31.61
CA PRO A 286 -20.36 -2.00 -31.45
C PRO A 286 -19.35 -1.14 -30.65
N LEU A 287 -18.58 -1.77 -29.75
CA LEU A 287 -17.59 -1.09 -28.91
C LEU A 287 -16.16 -1.19 -29.46
N HIS A 288 -15.93 -1.86 -30.59
CA HIS A 288 -14.59 -1.99 -31.16
C HIS A 288 -13.96 -0.61 -31.41
N GLY A 289 -12.75 -0.41 -30.89
CA GLY A 289 -12.02 0.86 -30.92
C GLY A 289 -12.52 1.92 -29.95
N LYS A 290 -13.59 1.67 -29.19
CA LYS A 290 -14.12 2.58 -28.17
C LYS A 290 -13.54 2.27 -26.78
N PRO A 291 -13.46 3.28 -25.89
CA PRO A 291 -13.07 3.06 -24.51
C PRO A 291 -14.13 2.29 -23.73
N ILE A 292 -13.63 1.50 -22.77
CA ILE A 292 -14.40 0.98 -21.65
C ILE A 292 -13.84 1.65 -20.41
N ASP A 293 -14.75 2.26 -19.65
CA ASP A 293 -14.51 2.93 -18.39
C ASP A 293 -15.26 2.21 -17.28
N PHE A 294 -14.93 2.54 -16.02
CA PHE A 294 -15.69 2.08 -14.88
C PHE A 294 -16.13 3.22 -13.98
N ALA A 295 -17.23 2.99 -13.25
CA ALA A 295 -17.70 3.84 -12.17
C ALA A 295 -17.98 3.00 -10.93
N VAL A 296 -17.43 3.39 -9.78
CA VAL A 296 -17.63 2.69 -8.50
C VAL A 296 -17.94 3.68 -7.39
N ARG A 297 -18.67 3.22 -6.38
CA ARG A 297 -18.83 3.97 -5.14
C ARG A 297 -17.49 4.08 -4.43
N VAL A 298 -17.26 5.25 -3.86
CA VAL A 298 -16.09 5.51 -3.02
C VAL A 298 -16.61 5.69 -1.62
N GLU A 299 -16.03 4.95 -0.68
CA GLU A 299 -16.43 5.04 0.72
C GLU A 299 -15.67 6.16 1.41
N PHE A 300 -14.40 6.38 1.04
CA PHE A 300 -13.54 7.35 1.67
C PHE A 300 -12.85 8.28 0.67
N LEU A 301 -12.84 9.60 0.95
CA LEU A 301 -12.12 10.58 0.12
C LEU A 301 -10.63 10.25 0.01
N SER A 302 -10.05 9.63 1.04
CA SER A 302 -8.64 9.26 1.11
C SER A 302 -8.22 8.21 0.07
N GLU A 303 -9.18 7.49 -0.54
CA GLU A 303 -8.90 6.52 -1.60
C GLU A 303 -8.35 7.17 -2.89
N VAL A 304 -8.50 8.49 -3.04
CA VAL A 304 -8.05 9.25 -4.22
C VAL A 304 -7.13 10.41 -3.85
N PHE A 305 -6.32 10.86 -4.80
CA PHE A 305 -5.26 11.84 -4.58
C PHE A 305 -5.45 13.11 -5.39
N VAL A 306 -5.01 14.22 -4.83
CA VAL A 306 -4.85 15.51 -5.52
C VAL A 306 -3.49 16.07 -5.15
N ASP A 307 -2.72 16.53 -6.15
CA ASP A 307 -1.35 17.03 -5.99
C ASP A 307 -0.42 16.07 -5.22
N ASN A 308 -0.53 14.76 -5.49
CA ASN A 308 0.19 13.69 -4.80
C ASN A 308 -0.06 13.60 -3.29
N THR A 309 -1.18 14.16 -2.81
CA THR A 309 -1.63 14.00 -1.42
C THR A 309 -2.99 13.30 -1.38
N PRO A 310 -3.25 12.42 -0.40
CA PRO A 310 -4.57 11.85 -0.20
C PRO A 310 -5.60 12.96 -0.06
N LEU A 311 -6.74 12.83 -0.71
CA LEU A 311 -7.77 13.86 -0.71
C LEU A 311 -8.44 13.90 0.67
N SER A 312 -8.52 15.09 1.25
CA SER A 312 -9.30 15.36 2.47
C SER A 312 -10.57 16.12 2.13
N ARG A 313 -11.53 16.11 3.06
CA ARG A 313 -12.76 16.88 2.92
C ARG A 313 -12.52 18.39 2.72
N PRO A 314 -11.66 19.07 3.50
CA PRO A 314 -11.37 20.49 3.26
C PRO A 314 -10.77 20.75 1.87
N THR A 315 -9.84 19.91 1.42
CA THR A 315 -9.24 20.03 0.09
C THR A 315 -10.27 19.79 -1.01
N PHE A 316 -11.15 18.81 -0.84
CA PHE A 316 -12.25 18.57 -1.76
C PHE A 316 -13.18 19.78 -1.83
N GLU A 317 -13.64 20.30 -0.69
CA GLU A 317 -14.57 21.43 -0.66
C GLU A 317 -13.98 22.70 -1.27
N ALA A 318 -12.66 22.90 -1.14
CA ALA A 318 -11.95 24.05 -1.70
C ALA A 318 -11.65 23.93 -3.20
N LYS A 319 -11.44 22.72 -3.72
CA LYS A 319 -11.01 22.50 -5.12
C LYS A 319 -12.10 21.97 -6.04
N ALA A 320 -13.14 21.34 -5.49
CA ALA A 320 -14.21 20.78 -6.30
C ALA A 320 -15.02 21.89 -6.97
N GLU A 321 -15.39 21.65 -8.21
CA GLU A 321 -16.26 22.51 -8.99
C GLU A 321 -17.71 22.08 -8.79
N ASP A 322 -18.61 23.05 -8.73
CA ASP A 322 -20.04 22.75 -8.82
C ASP A 322 -20.37 22.29 -10.24
N ALA A 323 -21.12 21.20 -10.33
CA ALA A 323 -21.56 20.60 -11.56
C ALA A 323 -23.02 20.14 -11.45
N THR A 324 -23.60 19.74 -12.57
CA THR A 324 -24.96 19.23 -12.62
C THR A 324 -24.96 17.89 -13.34
N LEU A 325 -25.62 16.88 -12.76
CA LEU A 325 -25.88 15.59 -13.38
C LEU A 325 -27.38 15.36 -13.42
N ALA A 326 -27.96 15.26 -14.62
CA ALA A 326 -29.37 15.06 -14.86
C ALA A 326 -30.26 16.10 -14.11
N GLY A 327 -29.80 17.35 -14.04
CA GLY A 327 -30.49 18.42 -13.31
C GLY A 327 -30.23 18.47 -11.80
N VAL A 328 -29.46 17.54 -11.24
CA VAL A 328 -29.10 17.48 -9.82
C VAL A 328 -27.73 18.10 -9.58
N SER A 329 -27.64 19.00 -8.60
CA SER A 329 -26.38 19.64 -8.21
C SER A 329 -25.45 18.62 -7.56
N VAL A 330 -24.21 18.55 -8.05
CA VAL A 330 -23.15 17.71 -7.49
C VAL A 330 -21.84 18.50 -7.44
N LYS A 331 -20.88 18.04 -6.64
CA LYS A 331 -19.51 18.51 -6.71
C LYS A 331 -18.66 17.53 -7.52
N ARG A 332 -17.78 18.04 -8.37
CA ARG A 332 -16.84 17.25 -9.16
C ARG A 332 -15.40 17.68 -8.92
N LEU A 333 -14.48 16.73 -8.94
CA LEU A 333 -13.05 17.00 -8.85
C LEU A 333 -12.27 15.98 -9.67
N GLU A 334 -11.31 16.43 -10.47
CA GLU A 334 -10.34 15.52 -11.08
C GLU A 334 -9.37 15.02 -10.01
N VAL A 335 -9.24 13.71 -9.91
CA VAL A 335 -8.43 13.04 -8.88
C VAL A 335 -7.60 11.91 -9.50
N LEU A 336 -6.56 11.49 -8.80
CA LEU A 336 -5.76 10.34 -9.14
C LEU A 336 -6.17 9.16 -8.25
N ALA A 337 -6.71 8.10 -8.84
CA ALA A 337 -6.90 6.82 -8.16
C ALA A 337 -5.61 5.99 -8.26
N PRO A 338 -5.02 5.53 -7.13
CA PRO A 338 -3.81 4.73 -7.15
C PRO A 338 -3.95 3.50 -8.05
N ARG A 339 -2.95 3.25 -8.92
CA ARG A 339 -2.90 2.14 -9.89
C ARG A 339 -3.98 2.13 -10.99
N LEU A 340 -5.03 2.94 -10.87
CA LEU A 340 -6.13 3.06 -11.84
C LEU A 340 -6.03 4.35 -12.68
N GLY A 341 -5.22 5.32 -12.24
CA GLY A 341 -4.94 6.53 -13.01
C GLY A 341 -5.89 7.68 -12.70
N VAL A 342 -5.92 8.68 -13.59
CA VAL A 342 -6.69 9.90 -13.40
C VAL A 342 -8.15 9.66 -13.77
N GLY A 343 -9.07 10.14 -12.92
CA GLY A 343 -10.50 10.10 -13.16
C GLY A 343 -11.22 11.26 -12.47
N THR A 344 -12.54 11.19 -12.42
CA THR A 344 -13.38 12.22 -11.82
C THR A 344 -14.07 11.64 -10.60
N LEU A 345 -13.89 12.30 -9.45
CA LEU A 345 -14.68 12.05 -8.25
C LEU A 345 -15.90 12.97 -8.26
N LEU A 346 -17.07 12.35 -8.13
CA LEU A 346 -18.36 13.02 -7.99
C LEU A 346 -18.87 12.85 -6.56
N ARG A 347 -19.44 13.91 -6.00
CA ARG A 347 -20.04 13.87 -4.67
C ARG A 347 -21.40 14.55 -4.64
N LYS A 348 -22.38 13.85 -4.09
CA LYS A 348 -23.71 14.37 -3.74
C LYS A 348 -23.92 14.10 -2.25
N ASP A 349 -24.00 15.16 -1.45
CA ASP A 349 -24.09 15.09 0.01
C ASP A 349 -22.96 14.26 0.65
N ARG A 350 -23.25 13.03 1.09
CA ARG A 350 -22.29 12.06 1.64
C ARG A 350 -21.88 10.98 0.65
N ALA A 351 -22.64 10.76 -0.42
CA ALA A 351 -22.37 9.73 -1.41
C ALA A 351 -21.29 10.20 -2.40
N MET A 352 -20.37 9.29 -2.74
CA MET A 352 -19.26 9.55 -3.64
C MET A 352 -19.16 8.45 -4.69
N VAL A 353 -18.87 8.85 -5.92
CA VAL A 353 -18.65 7.94 -7.05
C VAL A 353 -17.40 8.39 -7.79
N PHE A 354 -16.48 7.47 -8.02
CA PHE A 354 -15.33 7.67 -8.90
C PHE A 354 -15.66 7.09 -10.27
N ILE A 355 -15.38 7.84 -11.33
CA ILE A 355 -15.40 7.37 -12.71
C ILE A 355 -14.02 7.54 -13.33
N SER A 356 -13.54 6.54 -14.09
CA SER A 356 -12.21 6.57 -14.74
C SER A 356 -12.05 7.63 -15.85
N ARG A 357 -13.12 8.38 -16.15
CA ARG A 357 -13.11 9.49 -17.11
C ARG A 357 -12.59 10.76 -16.46
N ARG A 358 -11.82 11.54 -17.23
CA ARG A 358 -11.35 12.87 -16.82
C ARG A 358 -12.50 13.88 -16.74
N ALA A 359 -12.32 14.96 -15.99
CA ALA A 359 -13.40 15.90 -15.68
C ALA A 359 -13.96 16.64 -16.92
N GLY A 360 -13.20 16.71 -18.01
CA GLY A 360 -13.61 17.29 -19.29
C GLY A 360 -14.31 16.34 -20.25
N ALA A 361 -14.36 15.04 -19.95
CA ALA A 361 -15.05 14.07 -20.80
C ALA A 361 -16.56 14.05 -20.50
N PRO A 362 -17.41 13.76 -21.50
CA PRO A 362 -18.84 13.51 -21.28
C PRO A 362 -19.05 12.42 -20.22
N LEU A 363 -20.03 12.62 -19.33
CA LEU A 363 -20.37 11.69 -18.26
C LEU A 363 -21.78 11.13 -18.49
N PRO A 364 -22.02 9.82 -18.26
CA PRO A 364 -23.37 9.26 -18.34
C PRO A 364 -24.20 9.66 -17.10
N GLU A 365 -24.79 10.85 -17.14
CA GLU A 365 -25.33 11.55 -15.98
C GLU A 365 -26.35 10.73 -15.19
N ALA A 366 -27.35 10.13 -15.85
CA ALA A 366 -28.41 9.36 -15.19
C ALA A 366 -27.86 8.11 -14.47
N PHE A 367 -26.88 7.44 -15.08
CA PHE A 367 -26.24 6.24 -14.53
C PHE A 367 -25.40 6.58 -13.29
N LEU A 368 -24.63 7.67 -13.35
CA LEU A 368 -23.83 8.11 -12.21
C LEU A 368 -24.70 8.63 -11.06
N LEU A 369 -25.84 9.24 -11.37
CA LEU A 369 -26.81 9.67 -10.37
C LEU A 369 -27.44 8.46 -9.65
N GLU A 370 -27.81 7.40 -10.36
CA GLU A 370 -28.30 6.15 -9.77
C GLU A 370 -27.27 5.53 -8.81
N LEU A 371 -25.99 5.55 -9.20
CA LEU A 371 -24.91 5.09 -8.32
C LEU A 371 -24.75 5.98 -7.08
N LEU A 372 -24.90 7.30 -7.21
CA LEU A 372 -24.84 8.23 -6.08
C LEU A 372 -26.05 8.12 -5.14
N GLU A 373 -27.23 7.75 -5.65
CA GLU A 373 -28.48 7.77 -4.87
C GLU A 373 -28.72 6.50 -4.05
N GLY A 374 -28.04 5.40 -4.34
CA GLY A 374 -28.34 4.15 -3.66
C GLY A 374 -29.50 3.43 -4.34
N SER A 375 -29.23 2.63 -5.38
CA SER A 375 -30.16 1.60 -5.83
C SER A 375 -30.45 0.58 -4.73
#